data_AF-A0A7D9JW68-F1
#
_entry.id   AF-A0A7D9JW68-F1
#
_cell.length_a   1.000
_cell.length_b   1.000
_cell.length_c   1.000
_cell.angle_alpha   90.00
_cell.angle_beta   90.00
_cell.angle_gamma   90.00
#
_symmetry.space_group_name_H-M   'P 1'
#
loop_
_entity.id
_entity.type
_entity.pdbx_description
1 polymer ?
#
loop_
_entity_poly.entity_id
_entity_poly.type
_entity_poly.pdbx_seq_one_letter_code
_entity_poly.pdbx_strand_id
1 'polypeptide(L)'
;MAYVQVLGGLAVLGGGCLAYAAAQSRHSITIEYHDLETAIKLGEKLTPLPSRQIQLQRLKETAEFDVLVIGGGATGCGVALDAVTRGLTTALVEKDDFASATSSRSTKLLHGGVRYLQKAIFNLSYEQFKLVTEALHERANMLRSAPHLAQPLPIMLPVYTWWKVPYFWTGIKMYDVIAGKQLLHSSYFVGQKKALELFPTLKRKDLCGGIVYYDGQQDDARMNVSIALTAARRGASVANHTEVIHLLKKKVIQDDIEKEIVCGARVRDQLTREEWNVHAKCVVNATGPYTDDIRKMDDASTPNICQPSAGVHIVLPEYY
;
A
#
# COMPACT_ATOMS: atom_id res chain seq x y z
N MET A 1 -34.17 -17.20 56.69
CA MET A 1 -33.34 -17.06 57.92
C MET A 1 -31.90 -16.90 57.48
N ALA A 2 -31.31 -15.77 57.86
CA ALA A 2 -29.94 -15.42 57.57
C ALA A 2 -28.97 -16.27 58.38
N TYR A 3 -27.80 -16.58 57.83
CA TYR A 3 -26.58 -16.60 58.62
C TYR A 3 -25.45 -15.98 57.80
N VAL A 4 -25.07 -14.80 58.26
CA VAL A 4 -23.91 -14.01 57.85
C VAL A 4 -22.72 -14.54 58.66
N GLN A 5 -21.66 -14.98 57.99
CA GLN A 5 -20.32 -15.01 58.58
C GLN A 5 -19.44 -14.07 57.77
N VAL A 6 -19.22 -12.90 58.34
CA VAL A 6 -18.18 -11.95 57.96
C VAL A 6 -16.88 -12.47 58.52
N LEU A 7 -15.90 -12.74 57.65
CA LEU A 7 -14.50 -12.81 58.02
C LEU A 7 -13.72 -11.99 57.00
N GLY A 8 -13.19 -10.88 57.48
CA GLY A 8 -12.46 -9.90 56.70
C GLY A 8 -11.20 -10.49 56.09
N GLY A 9 -11.11 -10.41 54.77
CA GLY A 9 -9.88 -10.57 54.01
C GLY A 9 -9.82 -9.43 53.01
N LEU A 10 -8.87 -8.51 53.22
CA LEU A 10 -8.57 -7.44 52.27
C LEU A 10 -8.06 -8.11 50.98
N ALA A 11 -8.92 -8.27 49.97
CA ALA A 11 -8.50 -8.71 48.66
C ALA A 11 -7.76 -7.55 47.99
N VAL A 12 -6.44 -7.55 48.07
CA VAL A 12 -5.59 -6.72 47.23
C VAL A 12 -5.75 -7.23 45.80
N LEU A 13 -6.72 -6.67 45.08
CA LEU A 13 -6.85 -6.83 43.64
C LEU A 13 -5.66 -6.13 43.00
N GLY A 14 -4.58 -6.87 42.78
CA GLY A 14 -3.45 -6.40 41.99
C GLY A 14 -3.93 -5.98 40.61
N GLY A 15 -3.43 -4.84 40.12
CA GLY A 15 -3.82 -4.23 38.84
C GLY A 15 -3.72 -5.15 37.61
N GLY A 16 -3.09 -6.32 37.72
CA GLY A 16 -3.04 -7.36 36.70
C GLY A 16 -4.39 -8.03 36.39
N CYS A 17 -5.29 -8.21 37.37
CA CYS A 17 -6.60 -8.85 37.12
C CYS A 17 -7.58 -7.92 36.37
N LEU A 18 -7.52 -6.61 36.64
CA LEU A 18 -8.31 -5.62 35.90
C LEU A 18 -7.78 -5.45 34.47
N ALA A 19 -6.45 -5.52 34.26
CA ALA A 19 -5.86 -5.52 32.93
C ALA A 19 -6.24 -6.78 32.12
N TYR A 20 -6.33 -7.95 32.76
CA TYR A 20 -6.74 -9.20 32.10
C TYR A 20 -8.23 -9.19 31.72
N ALA A 21 -9.10 -8.65 32.57
CA ALA A 21 -10.52 -8.50 32.27
C ALA A 21 -10.78 -7.43 31.18
N ALA A 22 -10.01 -6.33 31.18
CA ALA A 22 -10.07 -5.33 30.11
C ALA A 22 -9.54 -5.86 28.77
N ALA A 23 -8.52 -6.72 28.78
CA ALA A 23 -7.98 -7.38 27.58
C ALA A 23 -8.91 -8.46 26.98
N GLN A 24 -9.84 -9.01 27.77
CA GLN A 24 -10.91 -9.89 27.26
C GLN A 24 -12.16 -9.13 26.79
N SER A 25 -12.23 -7.81 27.01
CA SER A 25 -13.30 -7.02 26.40
C SER A 25 -13.10 -7.04 24.88
N ARG A 26 -13.97 -7.80 24.22
CA ARG A 26 -14.01 -7.95 22.77
C ARG A 26 -14.31 -6.59 22.16
N HIS A 27 -13.27 -5.85 21.81
CA HIS A 27 -13.31 -4.96 20.67
C HIS A 27 -12.71 -5.71 19.50
N SER A 28 -13.48 -6.67 18.98
CA SER A 28 -13.44 -6.89 17.54
C SER A 28 -13.75 -5.54 16.93
N ILE A 29 -12.81 -4.98 16.17
CA ILE A 29 -13.19 -4.02 15.14
C ILE A 29 -14.09 -4.84 14.22
N THR A 30 -15.39 -4.80 14.49
CA THR A 30 -16.36 -5.02 13.44
C THR A 30 -16.01 -3.93 12.45
N ILE A 31 -15.28 -4.31 11.40
CA ILE A 31 -15.30 -3.52 10.19
C ILE A 31 -16.79 -3.51 9.88
N GLU A 32 -17.47 -2.40 10.17
CA GLU A 32 -18.78 -2.14 9.62
C GLU A 32 -18.54 -2.20 8.12
N TYR A 33 -18.77 -3.39 7.55
CA TYR A 33 -18.94 -3.54 6.13
C TYR A 33 -19.98 -2.50 5.80
N HIS A 34 -19.54 -1.43 5.12
CA HIS A 34 -20.46 -0.42 4.63
C HIS A 34 -21.64 -1.16 4.02
N ASP A 35 -22.81 -0.86 4.58
CA ASP A 35 -24.08 -1.50 4.31
C ASP A 35 -24.19 -1.81 2.81
N LEU A 36 -24.58 -3.03 2.44
CA LEU A 36 -24.76 -3.44 1.05
C LEU A 36 -25.63 -2.41 0.30
N GLU A 37 -26.58 -1.77 1.00
CA GLU A 37 -27.35 -0.64 0.49
C GLU A 37 -26.52 0.57 0.07
N THR A 38 -25.46 0.90 0.81
CA THR A 38 -24.53 2.00 0.48
C THR A 38 -23.72 1.67 -0.76
N ALA A 39 -23.23 0.43 -0.88
CA ALA A 39 -22.54 -0.05 -2.07
C ALA A 39 -23.45 -0.07 -3.31
N ILE A 40 -24.72 -0.46 -3.14
CA ILE A 40 -25.74 -0.45 -4.20
C ILE A 40 -26.08 0.99 -4.61
N LYS A 41 -26.34 1.89 -3.65
CA LYS A 41 -26.60 3.32 -3.90
C LYS A 41 -25.42 4.04 -4.56
N LEU A 42 -24.18 3.63 -4.23
CA LEU A 42 -22.98 4.11 -4.91
C LEU A 42 -22.91 3.60 -6.34
N GLY A 43 -23.16 2.29 -6.56
CA GLY A 43 -23.18 1.65 -7.87
C GLY A 43 -24.14 2.30 -8.87
N GLU A 44 -25.32 2.73 -8.42
CA GLU A 44 -26.32 3.42 -9.24
C GLU A 44 -25.92 4.86 -9.64
N LYS A 45 -24.91 5.45 -8.98
CA LYS A 45 -24.41 6.82 -9.26
C LYS A 45 -23.04 6.87 -9.92
N LEU A 46 -22.43 5.73 -10.26
CA LEU A 46 -21.10 5.75 -10.87
C LEU A 46 -21.20 6.21 -12.32
N THR A 47 -20.50 7.30 -12.65
CA THR A 47 -20.25 7.66 -14.04
C THR A 47 -19.61 6.48 -14.77
N PRO A 48 -20.10 6.12 -15.98
CA PRO A 48 -19.49 5.09 -16.79
C PRO A 48 -18.00 5.37 -16.99
N LEU A 49 -17.18 4.32 -16.95
CA LEU A 49 -15.75 4.46 -17.23
C LEU A 49 -15.56 4.88 -18.69
N PRO A 50 -14.87 5.99 -18.97
CA PRO A 50 -14.54 6.38 -20.34
C PRO A 50 -13.71 5.29 -21.02
N SER A 51 -13.98 5.02 -22.29
CA SER A 51 -13.16 4.10 -23.09
C SER A 51 -11.76 4.67 -23.30
N ARG A 52 -10.77 3.80 -23.57
CA ARG A 52 -9.41 4.24 -23.93
C ARG A 52 -9.41 5.25 -25.08
N GLN A 53 -10.28 5.06 -26.08
CA GLN A 53 -10.39 5.98 -27.22
C GLN A 53 -10.79 7.40 -26.79
N ILE A 54 -11.75 7.53 -25.88
CA ILE A 54 -12.14 8.82 -25.30
C ILE A 54 -10.97 9.43 -24.51
N GLN A 55 -10.23 8.60 -23.76
CA GLN A 55 -9.07 9.08 -23.00
C GLN A 55 -7.96 9.59 -23.91
N LEU A 56 -7.64 8.87 -25.00
CA LEU A 56 -6.68 9.31 -26.01
C LEU A 56 -7.12 10.60 -26.70
N GLN A 57 -8.41 10.72 -27.03
CA GLN A 57 -8.95 11.93 -27.63
C GLN A 57 -8.77 13.13 -26.67
N ARG A 58 -9.10 12.98 -25.39
CA ARG A 58 -8.87 14.03 -24.38
C ARG A 58 -7.40 14.40 -24.23
N LEU A 59 -6.48 13.43 -24.31
CA LEU A 59 -5.05 13.70 -24.30
C LEU A 59 -4.59 14.56 -25.49
N LYS A 60 -5.25 14.44 -26.64
CA LYS A 60 -4.94 15.20 -27.87
C LYS A 60 -5.62 16.58 -27.91
N GLU A 61 -6.86 16.66 -27.44
CA GLU A 61 -7.69 17.87 -27.53
C GLU A 61 -7.45 18.86 -26.39
N THR A 62 -6.97 18.38 -25.25
CA THR A 62 -6.67 19.26 -24.11
C THR A 62 -5.43 20.10 -24.42
N ALA A 63 -5.61 21.42 -24.51
CA ALA A 63 -4.54 22.34 -24.89
C ALA A 63 -3.33 22.31 -23.94
N GLU A 64 -3.57 22.25 -22.62
CA GLU A 64 -2.53 22.13 -21.60
C GLU A 64 -3.13 21.50 -20.34
N PHE A 65 -2.46 20.47 -19.79
CA PHE A 65 -2.80 19.88 -18.50
C PHE A 65 -2.08 20.60 -17.35
N ASP A 66 -2.65 20.59 -16.16
CA ASP A 66 -1.93 21.03 -14.96
C ASP A 66 -0.83 20.02 -14.59
N VAL A 67 -1.14 18.72 -14.70
CA VAL A 67 -0.21 17.63 -14.36
C VAL A 67 -0.23 16.54 -15.44
N LEU A 68 0.97 16.18 -15.93
CA LEU A 68 1.21 14.97 -16.71
C LEU A 68 2.01 13.98 -15.87
N VAL A 69 1.45 12.81 -15.60
CA VAL A 69 2.10 11.71 -14.88
C VAL A 69 2.62 10.68 -15.88
N ILE A 70 3.90 10.34 -15.77
CA ILE A 70 4.56 9.32 -16.59
C ILE A 70 4.74 8.06 -15.75
N GLY A 71 4.07 6.97 -16.13
CA GLY A 71 4.06 5.67 -15.46
C GLY A 71 2.73 5.38 -14.75
N GLY A 72 2.14 4.22 -15.04
CA GLY A 72 0.88 3.70 -14.51
C GLY A 72 1.03 2.60 -13.48
N GLY A 73 2.12 2.64 -12.70
CA GLY A 73 2.28 1.87 -11.47
C GLY A 73 1.66 2.57 -10.26
N ALA A 74 1.79 1.97 -9.07
CA ALA A 74 1.08 2.39 -7.86
C ALA A 74 1.29 3.88 -7.53
N THR A 75 2.54 4.35 -7.66
CA THR A 75 2.89 5.75 -7.46
C THR A 75 2.20 6.67 -8.45
N GLY A 76 2.28 6.37 -9.76
CA GLY A 76 1.72 7.25 -10.79
C GLY A 76 0.19 7.27 -10.77
N CYS A 77 -0.45 6.12 -10.61
CA CYS A 77 -1.90 6.06 -10.45
C CYS A 77 -2.37 6.80 -9.19
N GLY A 78 -1.65 6.68 -8.07
CA GLY A 78 -1.91 7.43 -6.84
C GLY A 78 -1.80 8.94 -7.03
N VAL A 79 -0.72 9.41 -7.68
CA VAL A 79 -0.53 10.83 -8.02
C VAL A 79 -1.65 11.34 -8.91
N ALA A 80 -2.03 10.58 -9.94
CA ALA A 80 -3.11 10.99 -10.85
C ALA A 80 -4.47 11.09 -10.14
N LEU A 81 -4.77 10.14 -9.24
CA LEU A 81 -5.99 10.19 -8.44
C LEU A 81 -5.99 11.38 -7.47
N ASP A 82 -4.88 11.63 -6.78
CA ASP A 82 -4.77 12.77 -5.86
C ASP A 82 -4.89 14.10 -6.62
N ALA A 83 -4.18 14.26 -7.74
CA ALA A 83 -4.22 15.47 -8.55
C ALA A 83 -5.64 15.77 -9.07
N VAL A 84 -6.32 14.79 -9.67
CA VAL A 84 -7.67 15.01 -10.23
C VAL A 84 -8.71 15.28 -9.14
N THR A 85 -8.59 14.65 -7.97
CA THR A 85 -9.54 14.89 -6.86
C THR A 85 -9.34 16.25 -6.20
N ARG A 86 -8.20 16.92 -6.42
CA ARG A 86 -7.95 18.32 -6.06
C ARG A 86 -8.39 19.32 -7.14
N GLY A 87 -8.99 18.84 -8.24
CA GLY A 87 -9.51 19.68 -9.32
C GLY A 87 -8.49 20.04 -10.40
N LEU A 88 -7.33 19.37 -10.44
CA LEU A 88 -6.32 19.60 -11.47
C LEU A 88 -6.64 18.84 -12.75
N THR A 89 -6.47 19.49 -13.90
CA THR A 89 -6.52 18.80 -15.19
C THR A 89 -5.33 17.86 -15.29
N THR A 90 -5.61 16.55 -15.33
CA THR A 90 -4.59 15.51 -15.10
C THR A 90 -4.55 14.54 -16.27
N ALA A 91 -3.33 14.32 -16.79
CA ALA A 91 -3.01 13.27 -17.74
C ALA A 91 -2.13 12.20 -17.07
N LEU A 92 -2.36 10.93 -17.39
CA LEU A 92 -1.45 9.83 -17.03
C LEU A 92 -1.23 8.95 -18.27
N VAL A 93 0.04 8.66 -18.56
CA VAL A 93 0.43 7.76 -19.65
C VAL A 93 1.28 6.62 -19.12
N GLU A 94 0.97 5.40 -19.57
CA GLU A 94 1.68 4.17 -19.24
C GLU A 94 2.10 3.47 -20.53
N LYS A 95 3.38 3.12 -20.64
CA LYS A 95 3.97 2.53 -21.84
C LYS A 95 3.39 1.16 -22.18
N ASP A 96 3.22 0.31 -21.18
CA ASP A 96 2.71 -1.05 -21.32
C ASP A 96 1.28 -1.10 -20.78
N ASP A 97 0.96 -2.01 -19.87
CA ASP A 97 -0.33 -2.03 -19.16
C ASP A 97 -0.21 -1.46 -17.74
N PHE A 98 -1.32 -1.05 -17.15
CA PHE A 98 -1.36 -0.61 -15.76
C PHE A 98 -0.83 -1.71 -14.83
N ALA A 99 -0.02 -1.33 -13.85
CA ALA A 99 0.67 -2.25 -12.93
C ALA A 99 1.64 -3.27 -13.56
N SER A 100 1.94 -3.18 -14.86
CA SER A 100 2.70 -4.20 -15.60
C SER A 100 4.14 -4.44 -15.12
N ALA A 101 4.70 -3.52 -14.32
CA ALA A 101 6.06 -3.56 -13.75
C ALA A 101 6.06 -3.99 -12.26
N THR A 102 6.80 -3.27 -11.39
CA THR A 102 6.98 -3.61 -9.97
C THR A 102 5.66 -3.73 -9.20
N SER A 103 4.64 -2.94 -9.57
CA SER A 103 3.36 -2.86 -8.85
C SER A 103 2.45 -4.10 -8.98
N SER A 104 2.84 -5.11 -9.76
CA SER A 104 2.18 -6.43 -9.81
C SER A 104 3.07 -7.59 -9.32
N ARG A 105 4.33 -7.27 -8.94
CA ARG A 105 5.38 -8.23 -8.57
C ARG A 105 5.83 -8.07 -7.12
N SER A 106 4.95 -7.57 -6.26
CA SER A 106 5.23 -7.47 -4.83
C SER A 106 4.96 -8.79 -4.12
N THR A 107 5.33 -8.87 -2.84
CA THR A 107 4.92 -9.96 -1.94
C THR A 107 3.42 -9.94 -1.62
N LYS A 108 2.65 -8.98 -2.15
CA LYS A 108 1.19 -8.85 -1.98
C LYS A 108 0.78 -8.66 -0.51
N LEU A 109 1.66 -8.04 0.27
CA LEU A 109 1.43 -7.69 1.67
C LEU A 109 1.39 -6.18 1.87
N LEU A 110 0.52 -5.75 2.76
CA LEU A 110 0.48 -4.42 3.36
C LEU A 110 1.13 -4.52 4.74
N HIS A 111 2.45 -4.56 4.76
CA HIS A 111 3.21 -4.81 6.00
C HIS A 111 3.29 -3.56 6.87
N GLY A 112 2.82 -3.63 8.12
CA GLY A 112 2.96 -2.51 9.06
C GLY A 112 4.35 -2.39 9.71
N GLY A 113 5.33 -3.21 9.30
CA GLY A 113 6.74 -2.95 9.64
C GLY A 113 7.24 -3.52 10.97
N VAL A 114 6.82 -4.72 11.38
CA VAL A 114 7.24 -5.37 12.64
C VAL A 114 8.77 -5.42 12.79
N ARG A 115 9.50 -5.71 11.70
CA ARG A 115 10.97 -5.76 11.70
C ARG A 115 11.60 -4.37 11.84
N TYR A 116 10.96 -3.34 11.30
CA TYR A 116 11.42 -1.96 11.45
C TYR A 116 11.17 -1.46 12.87
N LEU A 117 10.07 -1.86 13.50
CA LEU A 117 9.79 -1.54 14.90
C LEU A 117 10.90 -2.06 15.82
N GLN A 118 11.36 -3.29 15.59
CA GLN A 118 12.48 -3.86 16.32
C GLN A 118 13.72 -2.95 16.22
N LYS A 119 14.09 -2.53 15.00
CA LYS A 119 15.22 -1.61 14.78
C LYS A 119 14.98 -0.23 15.39
N ALA A 120 13.78 0.32 15.30
CA ALA A 120 13.42 1.62 15.85
C ALA A 120 13.63 1.65 17.37
N ILE A 121 13.22 0.59 18.06
CA ILE A 121 13.40 0.45 19.50
C ILE A 121 14.88 0.25 19.87
N PHE A 122 15.57 -0.69 19.22
CA PHE A 122 16.98 -0.97 19.57
C PHE A 122 17.93 0.17 19.22
N ASN A 123 17.66 0.89 18.14
CA ASN A 123 18.53 1.97 17.67
C ASN A 123 18.00 3.37 18.05
N LEU A 124 16.92 3.45 18.85
CA LEU A 124 16.26 4.71 19.24
C LEU A 124 16.00 5.64 18.04
N SER A 125 15.59 5.07 16.90
CA SER A 125 15.45 5.81 15.65
C SER A 125 14.02 6.33 15.48
N TYR A 126 13.86 7.64 15.62
CA TYR A 126 12.59 8.33 15.40
C TYR A 126 12.08 8.17 13.96
N GLU A 127 12.96 8.22 12.96
CA GLU A 127 12.58 8.05 11.55
C GLU A 127 11.97 6.67 11.28
N GLN A 128 12.57 5.62 11.84
CA GLN A 128 12.03 4.26 11.71
C GLN A 128 10.70 4.11 12.44
N PHE A 129 10.55 4.75 13.60
CA PHE A 129 9.28 4.76 14.32
C PHE A 129 8.17 5.48 13.54
N LYS A 130 8.49 6.63 12.92
CA LYS A 130 7.56 7.36 12.05
C LYS A 130 7.13 6.50 10.85
N LEU A 131 8.06 5.81 10.20
CA LEU A 131 7.78 4.90 9.09
C LEU A 131 6.81 3.77 9.49
N VAL A 132 7.05 3.13 10.65
CA VAL A 132 6.16 2.08 11.18
C VAL A 132 4.76 2.63 11.43
N THR A 133 4.67 3.80 12.04
CA THR A 133 3.39 4.44 12.36
C THR A 133 2.63 4.83 11.09
N GLU A 134 3.32 5.38 10.09
CA GLU A 134 2.73 5.70 8.79
C GLU A 134 2.26 4.45 8.05
N ALA A 135 3.08 3.39 8.02
CA ALA A 135 2.70 2.11 7.40
C ALA A 135 1.47 1.48 8.06
N LEU A 136 1.36 1.57 9.39
CA LEU A 136 0.18 1.10 10.14
C LEU A 136 -1.08 1.89 9.80
N HIS A 137 -0.98 3.22 9.70
CA HIS A 137 -2.09 4.07 9.29
C HIS A 137 -2.52 3.79 7.84
N GLU A 138 -1.57 3.71 6.91
CA GLU A 138 -1.86 3.47 5.49
C GLU A 138 -2.43 2.06 5.27
N ARG A 139 -1.93 1.04 5.98
CA ARG A 139 -2.53 -0.30 5.95
C ARG A 139 -4.01 -0.27 6.33
N ALA A 140 -4.36 0.42 7.43
CA ALA A 140 -5.74 0.55 7.85
C ALA A 140 -6.59 1.33 6.82
N ASN A 141 -6.02 2.39 6.22
CA ASN A 141 -6.68 3.15 5.16
C ASN A 141 -6.96 2.29 3.92
N MET A 142 -6.00 1.49 3.46
CA MET A 142 -6.16 0.63 2.29
C MET A 142 -7.21 -0.47 2.52
N LEU A 143 -7.18 -1.13 3.69
CA LEU A 143 -8.17 -2.13 4.09
C LEU A 143 -9.59 -1.57 4.12
N ARG A 144 -9.75 -0.33 4.60
CA ARG A 144 -11.04 0.37 4.64
C ARG A 144 -11.50 0.85 3.27
N SER A 145 -10.58 1.33 2.44
CA SER A 145 -10.91 1.96 1.15
C SER A 145 -11.25 0.93 0.07
N ALA A 146 -10.62 -0.24 0.10
CA ALA A 146 -10.84 -1.30 -0.86
C ALA A 146 -10.89 -2.68 -0.18
N PRO A 147 -11.91 -2.96 0.65
CA PRO A 147 -12.04 -4.23 1.37
C PRO A 147 -12.25 -5.45 0.45
N HIS A 148 -12.58 -5.22 -0.82
CA HIS A 148 -12.68 -6.25 -1.85
C HIS A 148 -11.31 -6.59 -2.49
N LEU A 149 -10.25 -5.83 -2.19
CA LEU A 149 -8.90 -6.01 -2.72
C LEU A 149 -7.84 -6.12 -1.62
N ALA A 150 -8.19 -5.82 -0.37
CA ALA A 150 -7.31 -5.91 0.77
C ALA A 150 -8.03 -6.56 1.95
N GLN A 151 -7.34 -7.43 2.67
CA GLN A 151 -7.89 -8.16 3.82
C GLN A 151 -6.85 -8.38 4.93
N PRO A 152 -7.26 -8.51 6.19
CA PRO A 152 -6.37 -8.97 7.25
C PRO A 152 -5.86 -10.40 6.97
N LEU A 153 -4.56 -10.63 7.19
CA LEU A 153 -3.90 -11.91 7.02
C LEU A 153 -3.24 -12.34 8.34
N PRO A 154 -3.61 -13.49 8.93
CA PRO A 154 -2.88 -14.06 10.05
C PRO A 154 -1.54 -14.63 9.58
N ILE A 155 -0.45 -14.22 10.23
CA ILE A 155 0.91 -14.69 9.96
C ILE A 155 1.43 -15.38 11.22
N MET A 156 1.80 -16.65 11.09
CA MET A 156 2.36 -17.44 12.19
C MET A 156 3.89 -17.48 12.10
N LEU A 157 4.56 -17.05 13.16
CA LEU A 157 5.99 -17.19 13.36
C LEU A 157 6.28 -18.44 14.20
N PRO A 158 6.79 -19.55 13.62
CA PRO A 158 7.16 -20.74 14.38
C PRO A 158 8.42 -20.50 15.22
N VAL A 159 8.42 -20.95 16.46
CA VAL A 159 9.52 -20.74 17.42
C VAL A 159 10.12 -22.08 17.85
N TYR A 160 11.43 -22.24 17.66
CA TYR A 160 12.18 -23.48 17.91
C TYR A 160 13.13 -23.41 19.12
N THR A 161 13.01 -22.38 19.95
CA THR A 161 13.86 -22.19 21.11
C THR A 161 13.07 -21.53 22.22
N TRP A 162 13.02 -22.16 23.41
CA TRP A 162 12.13 -21.76 24.49
C TRP A 162 12.27 -20.30 24.92
N TRP A 163 13.50 -19.80 25.09
CA TRP A 163 13.72 -18.40 25.49
C TRP A 163 13.27 -17.38 24.43
N LYS A 164 13.20 -17.79 23.15
CA LYS A 164 12.72 -16.92 22.06
C LYS A 164 11.21 -16.75 22.08
N VAL A 165 10.45 -17.64 22.74
CA VAL A 165 9.00 -17.51 22.88
C VAL A 165 8.63 -16.21 23.59
N PRO A 166 9.08 -15.95 24.85
CA PRO A 166 8.78 -14.68 25.50
C PRO A 166 9.41 -13.47 24.78
N TYR A 167 10.57 -13.62 24.15
CA TYR A 167 11.20 -12.54 23.37
C TYR A 167 10.31 -12.06 22.20
N PHE A 168 9.91 -12.99 21.32
CA PHE A 168 9.06 -12.66 20.19
C PHE A 168 7.65 -12.26 20.63
N TRP A 169 7.12 -12.89 21.68
CA TRP A 169 5.82 -12.53 22.23
C TRP A 169 5.78 -11.07 22.67
N THR A 170 6.78 -10.64 23.43
CA THR A 170 6.90 -9.24 23.86
C THR A 170 7.04 -8.30 22.67
N GLY A 171 7.89 -8.63 21.69
CA GLY A 171 8.06 -7.79 20.49
C GLY A 171 6.78 -7.61 19.68
N ILE A 172 6.01 -8.68 19.48
CA ILE A 172 4.72 -8.63 18.80
C ILE A 172 3.65 -7.92 19.64
N LYS A 173 3.65 -8.09 20.97
CA LYS A 173 2.73 -7.35 21.83
C LYS A 173 3.02 -5.86 21.87
N MET A 174 4.29 -5.46 21.82
CA MET A 174 4.66 -4.05 21.64
C MET A 174 4.15 -3.51 20.29
N TYR A 175 4.22 -4.33 19.24
CA TYR A 175 3.64 -3.99 17.94
C TYR A 175 2.11 -3.79 18.03
N ASP A 176 1.38 -4.67 18.72
CA ASP A 176 -0.06 -4.51 18.96
C ASP A 176 -0.38 -3.18 19.67
N VAL A 177 0.41 -2.84 20.69
CA VAL A 177 0.24 -1.60 21.47
C VAL A 177 0.48 -0.36 20.59
N ILE A 178 1.51 -0.38 19.75
CA ILE A 178 1.85 0.74 18.85
C ILE A 178 0.83 0.87 17.72
N ALA A 179 0.34 -0.26 17.20
CA ALA A 179 -0.76 -0.26 16.25
C ALA A 179 -2.02 0.41 16.83
N GLY A 180 -2.27 0.24 18.13
CA GLY A 180 -3.34 0.94 18.84
C GLY A 180 -4.68 0.75 18.15
N LYS A 181 -5.31 1.85 17.71
CA LYS A 181 -6.60 1.84 16.98
C LYS A 181 -6.51 1.19 15.59
N GLN A 182 -5.30 1.06 15.03
CA GLN A 182 -5.04 0.52 13.69
C GLN A 182 -4.67 -0.97 13.73
N LEU A 183 -4.82 -1.58 14.92
CA LEU A 183 -4.65 -3.01 15.13
C LEU A 183 -5.78 -3.77 14.44
N LEU A 184 -5.44 -4.73 13.58
CA LEU A 184 -6.45 -5.55 12.90
C LEU A 184 -7.06 -6.56 13.88
N HIS A 185 -6.21 -7.37 14.50
CA HIS A 185 -6.58 -8.32 15.54
C HIS A 185 -5.40 -8.46 16.50
N SER A 186 -5.68 -8.72 17.78
CA SER A 186 -4.62 -8.93 18.76
C SER A 186 -3.85 -10.22 18.48
N SER A 187 -2.53 -10.14 18.63
CA SER A 187 -1.64 -11.29 18.52
C SER A 187 -1.90 -12.34 19.61
N TYR A 188 -1.64 -13.61 19.29
CA TYR A 188 -1.83 -14.72 20.22
C TYR A 188 -0.79 -15.82 20.01
N PHE A 189 -0.54 -16.58 21.09
CA PHE A 189 0.37 -17.71 21.06
C PHE A 189 -0.41 -18.99 20.76
N VAL A 190 0.12 -19.82 19.88
CA VAL A 190 -0.38 -21.18 19.61
C VAL A 190 0.63 -22.19 20.11
N GLY A 191 0.15 -23.14 20.93
CA GLY A 191 0.98 -24.25 21.38
C GLY A 191 1.40 -25.17 20.24
N GLN A 192 2.47 -25.95 20.44
CA GLN A 192 3.04 -26.86 19.44
C GLN A 192 2.01 -27.73 18.73
N LYS A 193 1.08 -28.36 19.47
CA LYS A 193 0.03 -29.22 18.88
C LYS A 193 -0.82 -28.44 17.87
N LYS A 194 -1.27 -27.24 18.23
CA LYS A 194 -2.12 -26.42 17.37
C LYS A 194 -1.36 -25.88 16.16
N ALA A 195 -0.09 -25.51 16.34
CA ALA A 195 0.76 -25.08 15.22
C ALA A 195 0.92 -26.20 14.17
N LEU A 196 1.09 -27.45 14.61
CA LEU A 196 1.19 -28.62 13.73
C LEU A 196 -0.15 -29.03 13.10
N GLU A 197 -1.29 -28.76 13.76
CA GLU A 197 -2.62 -28.92 13.14
C GLU A 197 -2.83 -27.91 12.01
N LEU A 198 -2.44 -26.64 12.22
CA LEU A 198 -2.59 -25.58 11.23
C LEU A 198 -1.59 -25.73 10.07
N PHE A 199 -0.36 -26.17 10.35
CA PHE A 199 0.71 -26.33 9.36
C PHE A 199 1.42 -27.68 9.56
N PRO A 200 0.89 -28.77 8.98
CA PRO A 200 1.41 -30.12 9.18
C PRO A 200 2.85 -30.35 8.70
N THR A 201 3.31 -29.53 7.75
CA THR A 201 4.65 -29.59 7.15
C THR A 201 5.74 -28.92 7.98
N LEU A 202 5.38 -28.25 9.09
CA LEU A 202 6.37 -27.67 10.01
C LEU A 202 7.27 -28.75 10.60
N LYS A 203 8.55 -28.40 10.75
CA LYS A 203 9.52 -29.24 11.45
C LYS A 203 9.05 -29.46 12.89
N ARG A 204 8.77 -30.72 13.25
CA ARG A 204 8.27 -31.08 14.59
C ARG A 204 9.36 -30.97 15.66
N LYS A 205 10.59 -31.34 15.30
CA LYS A 205 11.73 -31.36 16.23
C LYS A 205 12.04 -29.95 16.72
N ASP A 206 12.15 -29.81 18.03
CA ASP A 206 12.47 -28.58 18.77
C ASP A 206 11.41 -27.46 18.67
N LEU A 207 10.24 -27.73 18.07
CA LEU A 207 9.16 -26.74 17.97
C LEU A 207 8.52 -26.48 19.34
N CYS A 208 8.64 -25.25 19.84
CA CYS A 208 8.02 -24.81 21.09
C CYS A 208 6.55 -24.38 20.88
N GLY A 209 6.24 -23.83 19.71
CA GLY A 209 4.92 -23.28 19.35
C GLY A 209 5.03 -22.25 18.24
N GLY A 210 4.01 -21.41 18.11
CA GLY A 210 3.98 -20.32 17.14
C GLY A 210 3.38 -19.05 17.73
N ILE A 211 3.83 -17.89 17.25
CA ILE A 211 3.21 -16.60 17.58
C ILE A 211 2.48 -16.13 16.34
N VAL A 212 1.18 -15.89 16.48
CA VAL A 212 0.33 -15.39 15.40
C VAL A 212 0.13 -13.90 15.59
N TYR A 213 0.42 -13.14 14.54
CA TYR A 213 0.10 -11.71 14.45
C TYR A 213 -0.64 -11.45 13.13
N TYR A 214 -1.24 -10.27 13.01
CA TYR A 214 -2.00 -9.92 11.80
C TYR A 214 -1.34 -8.78 11.04
N ASP A 215 -1.35 -8.94 9.73
CA ASP A 215 -0.99 -7.88 8.80
C ASP A 215 -2.03 -7.73 7.69
N GLY A 216 -1.81 -6.85 6.72
CA GLY A 216 -2.67 -6.78 5.55
C GLY A 216 -2.13 -7.60 4.40
N GLN A 217 -3.02 -8.22 3.63
CA GLN A 217 -2.77 -8.76 2.30
C GLN A 217 -3.52 -7.91 1.28
N GLN A 218 -2.99 -7.79 0.07
CA GLN A 218 -3.65 -7.09 -1.03
C GLN A 218 -3.47 -7.80 -2.36
N ASP A 219 -4.42 -7.61 -3.27
CA ASP A 219 -4.20 -7.81 -4.70
C ASP A 219 -3.55 -6.53 -5.28
N ASP A 220 -2.23 -6.56 -5.47
CA ASP A 220 -1.42 -5.40 -5.85
C ASP A 220 -1.78 -4.86 -7.23
N ALA A 221 -1.91 -5.75 -8.23
CA ALA A 221 -2.29 -5.37 -9.58
C ALA A 221 -3.71 -4.80 -9.64
N ARG A 222 -4.70 -5.46 -9.02
CA ARG A 222 -6.09 -4.97 -9.04
C ARG A 222 -6.27 -3.70 -8.22
N MET A 223 -5.55 -3.54 -7.11
CA MET A 223 -5.53 -2.28 -6.36
C MET A 223 -5.06 -1.13 -7.26
N ASN A 224 -3.93 -1.31 -7.95
CA ASN A 224 -3.40 -0.30 -8.87
C ASN A 224 -4.39 0.06 -9.99
N VAL A 225 -4.94 -0.95 -10.67
CA VAL A 225 -5.94 -0.74 -11.73
C VAL A 225 -7.17 -0.01 -11.17
N SER A 226 -7.61 -0.35 -9.97
CA SER A 226 -8.77 0.31 -9.33
C SER A 226 -8.50 1.78 -9.06
N ILE A 227 -7.27 2.14 -8.67
CA ILE A 227 -6.85 3.54 -8.52
C ILE A 227 -6.87 4.26 -9.88
N ALA A 228 -6.29 3.65 -10.92
CA ALA A 228 -6.27 4.22 -12.28
C ALA A 228 -7.69 4.46 -12.83
N LEU A 229 -8.57 3.47 -12.69
CA LEU A 229 -9.97 3.57 -13.12
C LEU A 229 -10.76 4.59 -12.29
N THR A 230 -10.44 4.73 -11.00
CA THR A 230 -11.05 5.77 -10.16
C THR A 230 -10.61 7.16 -10.62
N ALA A 231 -9.32 7.36 -10.94
CA ALA A 231 -8.84 8.61 -11.50
C ALA A 231 -9.54 8.93 -12.83
N ALA A 232 -9.67 7.94 -13.72
CA ALA A 232 -10.42 8.06 -14.99
C ALA A 232 -11.87 8.50 -14.76
N ARG A 233 -12.56 7.86 -13.82
CA ARG A 233 -13.96 8.16 -13.45
C ARG A 233 -14.11 9.57 -12.88
N ARG A 234 -13.07 10.09 -12.21
CA ARG A 234 -13.00 11.46 -11.69
C ARG A 234 -12.62 12.51 -12.74
N GLY A 235 -12.32 12.10 -13.97
CA GLY A 235 -12.07 13.00 -15.10
C GLY A 235 -10.60 13.07 -15.55
N ALA A 236 -9.70 12.29 -14.96
CA ALA A 236 -8.32 12.21 -15.44
C ALA A 236 -8.26 11.51 -16.80
N SER A 237 -7.43 12.02 -17.70
CA SER A 237 -7.13 11.40 -18.99
C SER A 237 -6.04 10.37 -18.79
N VAL A 238 -6.42 9.09 -18.60
CA VAL A 238 -5.47 8.00 -18.34
C VAL A 238 -5.42 7.03 -19.51
N ALA A 239 -4.22 6.73 -20.02
CA ALA A 239 -4.03 5.83 -21.15
C ALA A 239 -2.84 4.89 -20.95
N ASN A 240 -3.11 3.59 -20.95
CA ASN A 240 -2.09 2.55 -21.13
C ASN A 240 -1.71 2.40 -22.61
N HIS A 241 -0.64 1.66 -22.89
CA HIS A 241 -0.04 1.51 -24.21
C HIS A 241 0.33 2.84 -24.87
N THR A 242 0.72 3.84 -24.08
CA THR A 242 1.09 5.19 -24.50
C THR A 242 2.46 5.53 -23.91
N GLU A 243 3.50 5.44 -24.72
CA GLU A 243 4.89 5.65 -24.30
C GLU A 243 5.28 7.12 -24.41
N VAL A 244 5.96 7.67 -23.41
CA VAL A 244 6.70 8.93 -23.56
C VAL A 244 8.01 8.65 -24.28
N ILE A 245 8.21 9.30 -25.43
CA ILE A 245 9.41 9.13 -26.24
C ILE A 245 10.37 10.33 -26.15
N HIS A 246 9.85 11.53 -25.88
CA HIS A 246 10.64 12.74 -25.65
C HIS A 246 9.95 13.67 -24.67
N LEU A 247 10.72 14.41 -23.87
CA LEU A 247 10.20 15.54 -23.08
C LEU A 247 10.14 16.79 -23.95
N LEU A 248 9.05 17.55 -23.84
CA LEU A 248 8.90 18.85 -24.49
C LEU A 248 9.49 19.91 -23.56
N LYS A 249 10.28 20.82 -24.11
CA LYS A 249 10.87 21.94 -23.36
C LYS A 249 10.50 23.27 -23.98
N LYS A 250 10.36 24.28 -23.13
CA LYS A 250 10.23 25.67 -23.56
C LYS A 250 11.24 26.53 -22.82
N LYS A 251 11.68 27.59 -23.49
CA LYS A 251 12.55 28.59 -22.87
C LYS A 251 11.71 29.59 -22.08
N VAL A 252 12.15 29.89 -20.87
CA VAL A 252 11.53 30.88 -19.99
C VAL A 252 12.62 31.79 -19.44
N ILE A 253 12.34 33.08 -19.40
CA ILE A 253 13.19 34.07 -18.75
C ILE A 253 12.74 34.16 -17.30
N GLN A 254 13.64 33.83 -16.37
CA GLN A 254 13.41 33.96 -14.94
C GLN A 254 14.65 34.61 -14.32
N ASP A 255 14.45 35.75 -13.65
CA ASP A 255 15.52 36.55 -13.05
C ASP A 255 16.62 36.96 -14.06
N ASP A 256 16.22 37.42 -15.26
CA ASP A 256 17.10 37.77 -16.39
C ASP A 256 17.99 36.62 -16.91
N ILE A 257 17.71 35.38 -16.51
CA ILE A 257 18.40 34.17 -16.98
C ILE A 257 17.43 33.36 -17.85
N GLU A 258 17.85 33.05 -19.08
CA GLU A 258 17.13 32.13 -19.95
C GLU A 258 17.35 30.70 -19.46
N LYS A 259 16.25 30.00 -19.12
CA LYS A 259 16.26 28.60 -18.70
C LYS A 259 15.32 27.78 -19.57
N GLU A 260 15.71 26.55 -19.87
CA GLU A 260 14.80 25.56 -20.44
C GLU A 260 14.08 24.82 -19.33
N ILE A 261 12.75 24.76 -19.43
CA ILE A 261 11.91 24.00 -18.51
C ILE A 261 11.07 22.99 -19.28
N VAL A 262 10.80 21.85 -18.66
CA VAL A 262 9.89 20.84 -19.20
C VAL A 262 8.46 21.38 -19.20
N CYS A 263 7.75 21.22 -20.32
CA CYS A 263 6.38 21.71 -20.53
C CYS A 263 5.44 20.66 -21.14
N GLY A 264 5.80 19.38 -21.05
CA GLY A 264 5.00 18.27 -21.55
C GLY A 264 5.86 17.12 -22.07
N ALA A 265 5.25 16.25 -22.86
CA ALA A 265 5.92 15.12 -23.50
C ALA A 265 5.36 14.83 -24.90
N ARG A 266 6.24 14.37 -25.80
CA ARG A 266 5.86 13.65 -27.02
C ARG A 266 5.53 12.22 -26.62
N VAL A 267 4.34 11.77 -26.96
CA VAL A 267 3.88 10.41 -26.65
C VAL A 267 3.59 9.62 -27.93
N ARG A 268 3.66 8.29 -27.83
CA ARG A 268 3.38 7.35 -28.91
C ARG A 268 2.40 6.28 -28.43
N ASP A 269 1.29 6.10 -29.14
CA ASP A 269 0.42 4.95 -28.94
C ASP A 269 1.13 3.70 -29.47
N GLN A 270 1.41 2.73 -28.61
CA GLN A 270 2.10 1.49 -28.97
C GLN A 270 1.25 0.58 -29.86
N LEU A 271 -0.08 0.75 -29.86
CA LEU A 271 -0.98 -0.05 -30.68
C LEU A 271 -1.06 0.47 -32.12
N THR A 272 -1.11 1.79 -32.31
CA THR A 272 -1.32 2.43 -33.62
C THR A 272 -0.06 3.06 -34.20
N ARG A 273 0.98 3.26 -33.39
CA ARG A 273 2.21 4.01 -33.70
C ARG A 273 2.01 5.50 -33.96
N GLU A 274 0.80 6.02 -33.74
CA GLU A 274 0.54 7.44 -33.83
C GLU A 274 1.28 8.19 -32.71
N GLU A 275 1.79 9.37 -33.03
CA GLU A 275 2.49 10.23 -32.09
C GLU A 275 1.89 11.62 -32.03
N TRP A 276 1.80 12.17 -30.82
CA TRP A 276 1.31 13.53 -30.59
C TRP A 276 1.98 14.14 -29.36
N ASN A 277 1.77 15.44 -29.17
CA ASN A 277 2.28 16.18 -28.02
C ASN A 277 1.19 16.25 -26.94
N VAL A 278 1.59 16.02 -25.69
CA VAL A 278 0.77 16.30 -24.51
C VAL A 278 1.47 17.41 -23.73
N HIS A 279 0.86 18.59 -23.71
CA HIS A 279 1.39 19.75 -23.00
C HIS A 279 0.94 19.75 -21.54
N ALA A 280 1.84 20.11 -20.62
CA ALA A 280 1.52 20.20 -19.20
C ALA A 280 2.36 21.25 -18.46
N LYS A 281 1.79 21.84 -17.41
CA LYS A 281 2.48 22.78 -16.51
C LYS A 281 3.48 22.08 -15.59
N CYS A 282 3.17 20.85 -15.18
CA CYS A 282 4.02 20.01 -14.36
C CYS A 282 4.09 18.59 -14.96
N VAL A 283 5.28 18.01 -15.02
CA VAL A 283 5.49 16.62 -15.42
C VAL A 283 6.04 15.83 -14.23
N VAL A 284 5.34 14.76 -13.85
CA VAL A 284 5.74 13.87 -12.76
C VAL A 284 6.28 12.58 -13.34
N ASN A 285 7.56 12.30 -13.07
CA ASN A 285 8.19 11.03 -13.40
C ASN A 285 7.90 9.99 -12.28
N ALA A 286 6.98 9.06 -12.54
CA ALA A 286 6.58 7.99 -11.64
C ALA A 286 6.88 6.60 -12.22
N THR A 287 7.98 6.47 -12.99
CA THR A 287 8.31 5.26 -13.76
C THR A 287 9.10 4.20 -12.98
N GLY A 288 9.18 4.32 -11.65
CA GLY A 288 9.78 3.31 -10.76
C GLY A 288 11.23 2.97 -11.15
N PRO A 289 11.56 1.71 -11.47
CA PRO A 289 12.92 1.32 -11.86
C PRO A 289 13.42 2.00 -13.14
N TYR A 290 12.52 2.55 -13.97
CA TYR A 290 12.85 3.26 -15.22
C TYR A 290 13.00 4.78 -15.03
N THR A 291 13.02 5.27 -13.79
CA THR A 291 13.09 6.72 -13.49
C THR A 291 14.25 7.42 -14.18
N ASP A 292 15.41 6.75 -14.25
CA ASP A 292 16.61 7.33 -14.86
C ASP A 292 16.51 7.46 -16.38
N ASP A 293 15.69 6.66 -17.05
CA ASP A 293 15.48 6.76 -18.50
C ASP A 293 14.78 8.08 -18.84
N ILE A 294 13.74 8.44 -18.08
CA ILE A 294 13.04 9.73 -18.24
C ILE A 294 13.92 10.90 -17.81
N ARG A 295 14.72 10.75 -16.74
CA ARG A 295 15.68 11.80 -16.30
C ARG A 295 16.72 12.10 -17.38
N LYS A 296 17.21 11.06 -18.06
CA LYS A 296 18.17 11.20 -19.17
C LYS A 296 17.57 11.77 -20.45
N MET A 297 16.24 11.67 -20.63
CA MET A 297 15.55 12.42 -21.70
C MET A 297 15.58 13.93 -21.47
N ASP A 298 15.66 14.37 -20.20
CA ASP A 298 15.85 15.78 -19.87
C ASP A 298 17.32 16.19 -20.01
N ASP A 299 18.22 15.47 -19.34
CA ASP A 299 19.66 15.72 -19.40
C ASP A 299 20.43 14.40 -19.42
N ALA A 300 21.06 14.11 -20.56
CA ALA A 300 21.82 12.87 -20.76
C ALA A 300 23.04 12.75 -19.83
N SER A 301 23.53 13.85 -19.27
CA SER A 301 24.67 13.86 -18.34
C SER A 301 24.28 13.53 -16.89
N THR A 302 22.98 13.51 -16.59
CA THR A 302 22.47 13.27 -15.24
C THR A 302 22.84 11.86 -14.74
N PRO A 303 23.44 11.73 -13.54
CA PRO A 303 23.82 10.43 -12.99
C PRO A 303 22.58 9.64 -12.55
N ASN A 304 22.65 8.32 -12.69
CA ASN A 304 21.60 7.41 -12.22
C ASN A 304 21.41 7.52 -10.70
N ILE A 305 20.14 7.52 -10.25
CA ILE A 305 19.79 7.44 -8.83
C ILE A 305 19.16 6.11 -8.46
N CYS A 306 18.62 5.37 -9.43
CA CYS A 306 17.94 4.11 -9.17
C CYS A 306 18.93 2.95 -9.19
N GLN A 307 18.86 2.10 -8.16
CA GLN A 307 19.59 0.83 -8.09
C GLN A 307 18.58 -0.30 -7.89
N PRO A 308 18.03 -0.89 -8.97
CA PRO A 308 17.04 -1.94 -8.86
C PRO A 308 17.66 -3.22 -8.28
N SER A 309 16.92 -3.86 -7.37
CA SER A 309 17.26 -5.18 -6.82
C SER A 309 16.17 -6.18 -7.18
N ALA A 310 16.56 -7.41 -7.54
CA ALA A 310 15.64 -8.44 -7.97
C ALA A 310 15.14 -9.29 -6.79
N GLY A 311 13.82 -9.52 -6.75
CA GLY A 311 13.17 -10.48 -5.87
C GLY A 311 12.29 -11.41 -6.70
N VAL A 312 12.23 -12.69 -6.33
CA VAL A 312 11.47 -13.73 -7.04
C VAL A 312 10.54 -14.44 -6.06
N HIS A 313 9.33 -14.74 -6.50
CA HIS A 313 8.36 -15.55 -5.78
C HIS A 313 8.13 -16.86 -6.55
N ILE A 314 7.98 -17.95 -5.81
CA ILE A 314 7.68 -19.28 -6.35
C ILE A 314 6.29 -19.66 -5.86
N VAL A 315 5.44 -20.13 -6.77
CA VAL A 315 4.11 -20.65 -6.44
C VAL A 315 4.15 -22.16 -6.55
N LEU A 316 3.72 -22.84 -5.48
CA LEU A 316 3.57 -24.28 -5.42
C LEU A 316 2.09 -24.61 -5.20
N PRO A 317 1.63 -25.80 -5.63
CA PRO A 317 0.32 -26.31 -5.24
C PRO A 317 0.16 -26.37 -3.71
N GLU A 318 -1.08 -26.21 -3.23
CA GLU A 318 -1.41 -26.15 -1.78
C GLU A 318 -0.95 -27.37 -0.97
N TYR A 319 -0.77 -28.53 -1.62
CA TYR A 319 -0.36 -29.77 -0.97
C TYR A 319 1.15 -29.90 -0.73
N TYR A 320 1.97 -28.92 -1.13
CA TYR A 320 3.40 -28.83 -0.79
C TYR A 320 3.62 -28.08 0.52
#